data_AF-A0A1B8CBY1-F1
#
_entry.id   AF-A0A1B8CBY1-F1
#
_cell.length_a   1.000
_cell.length_b   1.000
_cell.length_c   1.000
_cell.angle_alpha   90.00
_cell.angle_beta   90.00
_cell.angle_gamma   90.00
#
_symmetry.space_group_name_H-M   'P 1'
#
loop_
_entity.id
_entity.type
_entity.pdbx_description
1 polymer ?
#
loop_
_entity_poly.entity_id
_entity_poly.type
_entity_poly.pdbx_seq_one_letter_code
_entity_poly.pdbx_strand_id
1 'polypeptide(L)'
;MAQKAITGAQVLPRFLLPQLSWQGRATTIQLPVRSTSLFAAYSTDSYGQNRRNTPITARRSMFQRKDGAAITQKLPMRRDFSSSPMRPRDYHFDTLKFVKRLKDEGFTETQSVAMMKVLSDVIEESIQNLTRTMVIREDQAKATYTQKVDFAKLRSELLSADSTEESATKAAHERLTNDLAKFNNKLRDEISRTQASVRLDLNLEKGRIREESNAQGLKIKETETKIEQEVAGLREKLEGVKFQTLQWLMGVVTGFSALVLGVWRLLM
;
A
#
# COMPACT_ATOMS: atom_id res chain seq x y z
N MET A 1 49.05 -20.42 39.88
CA MET A 1 49.02 -20.56 38.40
C MET A 1 48.20 -21.81 38.11
N ALA A 2 46.90 -21.66 37.82
CA ALA A 2 46.34 -21.64 36.46
C ALA A 2 46.47 -23.02 35.78
N GLN A 3 45.47 -23.66 35.19
CA GLN A 3 44.08 -23.36 34.85
C GLN A 3 43.50 -24.72 34.39
N LYS A 4 42.26 -25.08 34.76
CA LYS A 4 41.53 -26.14 34.06
C LYS A 4 40.23 -25.55 33.53
N ALA A 5 40.13 -25.54 32.21
CA ALA A 5 39.09 -24.89 31.43
C ALA A 5 37.73 -25.57 31.60
N ILE A 6 36.72 -24.72 31.53
CA ILE A 6 35.29 -24.97 31.60
C ILE A 6 34.78 -25.21 30.17
N THR A 7 34.05 -26.30 29.93
CA THR A 7 32.98 -26.34 28.93
C THR A 7 31.99 -27.45 29.30
N GLY A 8 30.85 -27.06 29.86
CA GLY A 8 29.72 -27.94 30.14
C GLY A 8 28.44 -27.20 29.83
N ALA A 9 27.85 -27.51 28.67
CA ALA A 9 26.54 -27.03 28.25
C ALA A 9 25.46 -27.57 29.21
N GLN A 10 24.71 -26.68 29.86
CA GLN A 10 23.48 -27.03 30.57
C GLN A 10 22.41 -25.97 30.31
N VAL A 11 21.58 -26.29 29.32
CA VAL A 11 20.12 -26.14 29.26
C VAL A 11 19.48 -25.21 30.31
N LEU A 12 19.09 -24.02 29.87
CA LEU A 12 18.10 -23.18 30.55
C LEU A 12 16.69 -23.77 30.33
N PRO A 13 15.89 -24.01 31.38
CA PRO A 13 14.58 -24.62 31.23
C PRO A 13 13.52 -23.64 30.71
N ARG A 14 12.78 -24.13 29.71
CA ARG A 14 11.84 -23.39 28.85
C ARG A 14 10.43 -23.45 29.44
N PHE A 15 10.19 -22.78 30.56
CA PHE A 15 8.83 -22.61 31.08
C PHE A 15 8.69 -21.16 31.54
N LEU A 16 8.17 -20.30 30.65
CA LEU A 16 7.52 -19.01 30.92
C LEU A 16 7.32 -18.25 29.58
N LEU A 17 6.62 -18.86 28.63
CA LEU A 17 6.04 -18.12 27.50
C LEU A 17 4.61 -18.61 27.26
N PRO A 18 3.60 -17.73 27.22
CA PRO A 18 2.24 -18.11 26.88
C PRO A 18 2.16 -18.42 25.37
N GLN A 19 1.75 -19.64 25.05
CA GLN A 19 1.54 -20.14 23.69
C GLN A 19 0.33 -19.44 23.07
N LEU A 20 0.56 -18.56 22.09
CA LEU A 20 -0.46 -18.08 21.16
C LEU A 20 -0.67 -19.17 20.09
N SER A 21 -1.70 -20.00 20.26
CA SER A 21 -2.10 -20.99 19.26
C SER A 21 -2.74 -20.30 18.05
N TRP A 22 -1.96 -20.09 16.98
CA TRP A 22 -2.51 -19.91 15.65
C TRP A 22 -2.83 -21.28 15.07
N GLN A 23 -4.10 -21.69 15.15
CA GLN A 23 -4.58 -22.92 14.51
C GLN A 23 -5.27 -22.56 13.20
N GLY A 24 -4.51 -22.62 12.10
CA GLY A 24 -5.05 -22.60 10.75
C GLY A 24 -5.76 -23.92 10.47
N ARG A 25 -7.10 -23.91 10.44
CA ARG A 25 -7.90 -25.06 10.02
C ARG A 25 -8.18 -24.95 8.52
N ALA A 26 -7.51 -25.78 7.74
CA ALA A 26 -7.93 -26.12 6.39
C ALA A 26 -9.12 -27.10 6.47
N THR A 27 -10.25 -26.74 5.88
CA THR A 27 -11.36 -27.67 5.61
C THR A 27 -11.78 -27.52 4.17
N THR A 28 -11.43 -28.55 3.39
CA THR A 28 -11.99 -28.90 2.09
C THR A 28 -13.49 -29.13 2.22
N ILE A 29 -14.30 -28.44 1.42
CA ILE A 29 -15.73 -28.77 1.22
C ILE A 29 -16.00 -28.79 -0.28
N GLN A 30 -16.45 -29.94 -0.76
CA GLN A 30 -16.90 -30.22 -2.12
C GLN A 30 -18.32 -29.67 -2.36
N LEU A 31 -18.54 -29.23 -3.60
CA LEU A 31 -19.77 -28.67 -4.18
C LEU A 31 -20.96 -29.65 -4.18
N PRO A 32 -22.17 -29.12 -4.41
CA PRO A 32 -22.89 -29.59 -5.59
C PRO A 32 -23.45 -28.46 -6.49
N VAL A 33 -23.19 -28.69 -7.77
CA VAL A 33 -23.82 -28.23 -9.02
C VAL A 33 -25.17 -27.52 -8.89
N ARG A 34 -25.25 -26.30 -9.45
CA ARG A 34 -26.44 -25.87 -10.22
C ARG A 34 -26.03 -24.89 -11.32
N SER A 35 -26.18 -25.35 -12.55
CA SER A 35 -25.98 -24.60 -13.79
C SER A 35 -26.96 -23.44 -13.90
N THR A 36 -26.49 -22.23 -14.22
CA THR A 36 -27.14 -21.32 -15.15
C THR A 36 -26.11 -20.40 -15.78
N SER A 37 -26.27 -20.25 -17.08
CA SER A 37 -25.41 -19.63 -18.07
C SER A 37 -25.65 -18.12 -18.18
N LEU A 38 -24.60 -17.33 -18.43
CA LEU A 38 -24.35 -16.64 -19.70
C LEU A 38 -23.46 -15.41 -19.51
N PHE A 39 -22.51 -15.35 -20.43
CA PHE A 39 -21.62 -14.26 -20.80
C PHE A 39 -22.36 -12.93 -21.05
N ALA A 40 -21.87 -11.82 -20.50
CA ALA A 40 -22.02 -10.46 -21.04
C ALA A 40 -20.98 -9.55 -20.35
N ALA A 41 -19.81 -9.36 -20.96
CA ALA A 41 -19.46 -8.20 -21.79
C ALA A 41 -19.18 -6.94 -20.95
N TYR A 42 -17.88 -6.64 -20.86
CA TYR A 42 -17.35 -5.36 -20.40
C TYR A 42 -17.82 -4.26 -21.37
N SER A 43 -18.49 -3.23 -20.86
CA SER A 43 -18.65 -1.96 -21.58
C SER A 43 -17.88 -0.88 -20.83
N THR A 44 -16.83 -0.43 -21.49
CA THR A 44 -16.15 0.83 -21.28
C THR A 44 -17.03 1.94 -21.83
N ASP A 45 -17.48 2.88 -21.00
CA ASP A 45 -18.04 4.13 -21.51
C ASP A 45 -17.13 5.31 -21.17
N SER A 46 -16.81 6.02 -22.24
CA SER A 46 -15.94 7.18 -22.30
C SER A 46 -16.79 8.41 -22.65
N TYR A 47 -16.45 9.52 -22.01
CA TYR A 47 -16.62 10.92 -22.42
C TYR A 47 -17.87 11.33 -23.23
N GLY A 48 -18.71 12.16 -22.60
CA GLY A 48 -19.66 13.02 -23.30
C GLY A 48 -20.09 14.20 -22.43
N GLN A 49 -19.53 15.38 -22.72
CA GLN A 49 -19.90 16.65 -22.11
C GLN A 49 -21.39 16.98 -22.34
N ASN A 50 -22.08 17.49 -21.32
CA ASN A 50 -22.94 18.65 -21.54
C ASN A 50 -23.09 19.52 -20.28
N ARG A 51 -22.65 20.77 -20.40
CA ARG A 51 -22.82 21.84 -19.41
C ARG A 51 -24.23 22.42 -19.55
N ARG A 52 -25.00 22.46 -18.45
CA ARG A 52 -25.95 23.56 -18.16
C ARG A 52 -25.96 23.85 -16.66
N ASN A 53 -25.89 25.15 -16.35
CA ASN A 53 -25.69 25.76 -15.03
C ASN A 53 -26.87 25.57 -14.07
N THR A 54 -26.58 25.28 -12.81
CA THR A 54 -27.40 25.64 -11.64
C THR A 54 -26.46 26.09 -10.50
N PRO A 55 -26.72 27.21 -9.80
CA PRO A 55 -25.86 27.67 -8.73
C PRO A 55 -26.23 26.93 -7.44
N ILE A 56 -25.33 26.08 -6.92
CA ILE A 56 -25.48 25.47 -5.61
C ILE A 56 -24.69 26.30 -4.59
N THR A 57 -25.45 27.00 -3.76
CA THR A 57 -25.04 27.73 -2.57
C THR A 57 -24.12 26.87 -1.69
N ALA A 58 -22.90 27.35 -1.47
CA ALA A 58 -21.94 26.75 -0.56
C ALA A 58 -22.44 26.83 0.88
N ARG A 59 -22.79 25.68 1.47
CA ARG A 59 -23.06 25.57 2.92
C ARG A 59 -21.74 25.68 3.67
N ARG A 60 -21.38 26.92 3.97
CA ARG A 60 -20.29 27.32 4.85
C ARG A 60 -20.67 26.93 6.29
N SER A 61 -20.24 25.76 6.79
CA SER A 61 -20.37 25.45 8.22
C SER A 61 -19.27 26.19 8.98
N MET A 62 -19.64 27.37 9.46
CA MET A 62 -18.94 28.11 10.50
C MET A 62 -18.72 27.22 11.72
N PHE A 63 -17.47 26.88 12.03
CA PHE A 63 -17.07 26.64 13.41
C PHE A 63 -17.06 27.99 14.12
N GLN A 64 -18.24 28.40 14.57
CA GLN A 64 -18.40 29.53 15.48
C GLN A 64 -18.09 29.03 16.88
N ARG A 65 -16.99 29.57 17.43
CA ARG A 65 -16.73 29.64 18.86
C ARG A 65 -17.96 30.24 19.54
N LYS A 66 -18.45 29.56 20.58
CA LYS A 66 -19.32 30.17 21.59
C LYS A 66 -18.80 29.74 22.96
N ASP A 67 -18.46 30.75 23.73
CA ASP A 67 -17.92 30.66 25.08
C ASP A 67 -18.88 29.98 26.05
N GLY A 68 -18.28 29.33 27.06
CA GLY A 68 -18.76 29.44 28.43
C GLY A 68 -19.89 28.52 28.87
N ALA A 69 -19.67 27.20 28.88
CA ALA A 69 -20.17 26.33 29.93
C ALA A 69 -19.32 25.06 29.97
N ALA A 70 -18.32 25.03 30.85
CA ALA A 70 -17.58 23.82 31.16
C ALA A 70 -18.54 22.76 31.71
N ILE A 71 -18.97 21.82 30.87
CA ILE A 71 -19.55 20.56 31.33
C ILE A 71 -18.39 19.74 31.87
N THR A 72 -17.92 20.08 33.06
CA THR A 72 -17.24 19.15 33.95
C THR A 72 -18.25 18.05 34.27
N GLN A 73 -18.29 17.02 33.43
CA GLN A 73 -18.80 15.71 33.82
C GLN A 73 -17.88 15.21 34.95
N LYS A 74 -18.23 15.59 36.18
CA LYS A 74 -17.73 14.95 37.39
C LYS A 74 -18.17 13.49 37.31
N LEU A 75 -17.30 12.60 36.86
CA LEU A 75 -17.43 11.19 37.17
C LEU A 75 -17.28 11.04 38.70
N PRO A 76 -18.30 10.62 39.46
CA PRO A 76 -18.13 10.28 40.86
C PRO A 76 -17.68 8.82 40.90
N MET A 77 -16.42 8.58 40.55
CA MET A 77 -15.74 7.36 40.97
C MET A 77 -14.44 7.70 41.68
N ARG A 78 -14.55 8.62 42.67
CA ARG A 78 -13.76 8.43 43.88
C ARG A 78 -14.46 7.33 44.66
N ARG A 79 -14.00 6.09 44.49
CA ARG A 79 -14.10 5.14 45.60
C ARG A 79 -13.28 5.76 46.70
N ASP A 80 -13.93 6.44 47.63
CA ASP A 80 -13.29 6.83 48.87
C ASP A 80 -12.86 5.53 49.52
N PHE A 81 -11.55 5.29 49.49
CA PHE A 81 -10.94 4.20 50.23
C PHE A 81 -11.16 4.50 51.71
N SER A 82 -12.26 3.97 52.25
CA SER A 82 -12.49 3.94 53.68
C SER A 82 -11.51 2.94 54.28
N SER A 83 -10.32 3.41 54.67
CA SER A 83 -9.53 2.68 55.64
C SER A 83 -10.26 2.88 56.98
N SER A 84 -10.95 1.85 57.47
CA SER A 84 -11.42 1.92 58.84
C SER A 84 -10.20 2.22 59.74
N PRO A 85 -10.29 3.18 60.68
CA PRO A 85 -9.24 3.38 61.65
C PRO A 85 -9.10 2.07 62.42
N MET A 86 -7.97 1.38 62.22
CA MET A 86 -7.65 0.21 63.02
C MET A 86 -7.53 0.70 64.45
N ARG A 87 -8.51 0.34 65.28
CA ARG A 87 -8.28 0.31 66.71
C ARG A 87 -7.12 -0.65 66.93
N PRO A 88 -6.03 -0.24 67.61
CA PRO A 88 -5.06 -1.19 68.10
C PRO A 88 -5.83 -2.12 69.03
N ARG A 89 -6.14 -3.31 68.55
CA ARG A 89 -6.55 -4.39 69.42
C ARG A 89 -5.25 -4.98 69.90
N ASP A 90 -4.81 -4.47 71.04
CA ASP A 90 -3.80 -5.16 71.84
C ASP A 90 -4.41 -6.50 72.24
N TYR A 91 -4.17 -7.52 71.40
CA TYR A 91 -4.58 -8.88 71.66
C TYR A 91 -3.63 -9.47 72.69
N HIS A 92 -3.80 -9.07 73.95
CA HIS A 92 -3.12 -9.69 75.08
C HIS A 92 -3.93 -10.91 75.52
N PHE A 93 -3.34 -12.10 75.37
CA PHE A 93 -3.93 -13.32 75.89
C PHE A 93 -3.75 -13.36 77.42
N ASP A 94 -4.84 -13.11 78.16
CA ASP A 94 -4.85 -13.12 79.63
C ASP A 94 -4.87 -14.56 80.15
N THR A 95 -3.67 -15.07 80.45
CA THR A 95 -3.42 -16.42 80.95
C THR A 95 -4.08 -16.68 82.31
N LEU A 96 -4.09 -15.70 83.21
CA LEU A 96 -4.66 -15.85 84.56
C LEU A 96 -6.17 -15.89 84.55
N LYS A 97 -6.82 -15.03 83.74
CA LYS A 97 -8.28 -15.03 83.59
C LYS A 97 -8.78 -16.30 82.91
N PHE A 98 -8.00 -16.84 81.96
CA PHE A 98 -8.29 -18.12 81.33
C PHE A 98 -8.27 -19.27 82.34
N VAL A 99 -7.20 -19.37 83.14
CA VAL A 99 -7.07 -20.42 84.17
C VAL A 99 -8.16 -20.30 85.25
N LYS A 100 -8.50 -19.09 85.71
CA LYS A 100 -9.59 -18.88 86.69
C LYS A 100 -10.94 -19.37 86.16
N ARG A 101 -11.27 -19.06 84.91
CA ARG A 101 -12.52 -19.54 84.28
C ARG A 101 -12.59 -21.06 84.20
N LEU A 102 -11.50 -21.72 83.83
CA LEU A 102 -11.47 -23.19 83.78
C LEU A 102 -11.62 -23.82 85.17
N LYS A 103 -11.03 -23.21 86.21
CA LYS A 103 -11.26 -23.64 87.60
C LYS A 103 -12.71 -23.48 88.03
N ASP A 104 -13.35 -22.36 87.67
CA ASP A 104 -14.77 -22.09 87.97
C ASP A 104 -15.70 -23.10 87.27
N GLU A 105 -15.31 -23.62 86.11
CA GLU A 105 -16.02 -24.69 85.38
C GLU A 105 -15.68 -26.11 85.85
N GLY A 106 -14.90 -26.27 86.93
CA GLY A 106 -14.65 -27.56 87.58
C GLY A 106 -13.40 -28.30 87.11
N PHE A 107 -12.51 -27.66 86.34
CA PHE A 107 -11.22 -28.24 85.97
C PHE A 107 -10.21 -28.11 87.11
N THR A 108 -9.34 -29.12 87.24
CA THR A 108 -8.21 -29.01 88.17
C THR A 108 -7.24 -27.92 87.73
N GLU A 109 -6.53 -27.32 88.69
CA GLU A 109 -5.56 -26.26 88.42
C GLU A 109 -4.48 -26.68 87.43
N THR A 110 -3.99 -27.91 87.57
CA THR A 110 -2.93 -28.48 86.72
C THR A 110 -3.41 -28.67 85.29
N GLN A 111 -4.64 -29.13 85.08
CA GLN A 111 -5.25 -29.27 83.76
C GLN A 111 -5.50 -27.91 83.09
N SER A 112 -6.00 -26.94 83.87
CA SER A 112 -6.25 -25.57 83.39
C SER A 112 -4.97 -24.89 82.92
N VAL A 113 -3.87 -25.06 83.67
CA VAL A 113 -2.55 -24.53 83.30
C VAL A 113 -1.98 -25.25 82.08
N ALA A 114 -2.19 -26.56 81.93
CA ALA A 114 -1.74 -27.29 80.75
C ALA A 114 -2.46 -26.84 79.47
N MET A 115 -3.79 -26.69 79.51
CA MET A 115 -4.58 -26.21 78.37
C MET A 115 -4.23 -24.77 77.99
N MET A 116 -3.95 -23.91 78.98
CA MET A 116 -3.50 -22.55 78.76
C MET A 116 -2.19 -22.50 77.95
N LYS A 117 -1.22 -23.38 78.25
CA LYS A 117 0.05 -23.44 77.52
C LYS A 117 -0.15 -23.81 76.05
N VAL A 118 -0.92 -24.87 75.79
CA VAL A 118 -1.22 -25.31 74.41
C VAL A 118 -1.93 -24.21 73.62
N LEU A 119 -2.90 -23.51 74.23
CA LEU A 119 -3.60 -22.43 73.54
C LEU A 119 -2.68 -21.22 73.28
N SER A 120 -1.79 -20.92 74.22
CA SER A 120 -0.78 -19.88 74.04
C SER A 120 0.13 -20.18 72.85
N ASP A 121 0.56 -21.43 72.69
CA ASP A 121 1.43 -21.86 71.58
C ASP A 121 0.70 -21.74 70.22
N VAL A 122 -0.57 -22.18 70.14
CA VAL A 122 -1.38 -22.07 68.91
C VAL A 122 -1.68 -20.61 68.55
N ILE A 123 -1.95 -19.76 69.54
CA ILE A 123 -2.19 -18.32 69.32
C ILE A 123 -0.90 -17.64 68.84
N GLU A 124 0.24 -17.96 69.44
CA GLU A 124 1.54 -17.42 69.03
C GLU A 124 1.87 -17.81 67.58
N GLU A 125 1.70 -19.08 67.22
CA GLU A 125 1.89 -19.55 65.84
C GLU A 125 0.95 -18.85 64.85
N SER A 126 -0.32 -18.67 65.23
CA SER A 126 -1.32 -17.97 64.43
C SER A 126 -1.00 -16.48 64.21
N ILE A 127 -0.57 -15.78 65.27
CA ILE A 127 -0.17 -14.37 65.20
C ILE A 127 1.07 -14.22 64.31
N GLN A 128 2.06 -15.11 64.42
CA GLN A 128 3.24 -15.09 63.56
C GLN A 128 2.89 -15.34 62.08
N ASN A 129 2.00 -16.29 61.80
CA ASN A 129 1.55 -16.57 60.44
C ASN A 129 0.78 -15.39 59.81
N LEU A 130 -0.10 -14.73 60.59
CA LEU A 130 -0.81 -13.52 60.17
C LEU A 130 0.16 -12.36 59.93
N THR A 131 1.07 -12.12 60.87
CA THR A 131 2.04 -11.02 60.79
C THR A 131 2.96 -11.16 59.58
N ARG A 132 3.29 -12.39 59.16
CA ARG A 132 4.11 -12.67 57.98
C ARG A 132 3.47 -12.21 56.66
N THR A 133 2.14 -12.20 56.57
CA THR A 133 1.41 -11.80 55.36
C THR A 133 0.91 -10.36 55.42
N MET A 134 0.92 -9.73 56.60
CA MET A 134 0.55 -8.34 56.78
C MET A 134 1.72 -7.40 56.44
N VAL A 135 1.38 -6.20 55.99
CA VAL A 135 2.34 -5.14 55.69
C VAL A 135 2.09 -3.98 56.64
N ILE A 136 3.16 -3.40 57.18
CA ILE A 136 3.09 -2.20 58.02
C ILE A 136 2.56 -1.05 57.17
N ARG A 137 1.63 -0.26 57.72
CA ARG A 137 1.02 0.86 56.99
C ARG A 137 2.03 1.87 56.46
N GLU A 138 3.12 2.09 57.19
CA GLU A 138 4.21 2.96 56.76
C GLU A 138 4.87 2.47 55.46
N ASP A 139 5.17 1.17 55.38
CA ASP A 139 5.77 0.58 54.20
C ASP A 139 4.78 0.52 53.03
N GLN A 140 3.51 0.24 53.30
CA GLN A 140 2.45 0.34 52.30
C GLN A 140 2.32 1.77 51.74
N ALA A 141 2.38 2.78 52.61
CA ALA A 141 2.29 4.18 52.22
C ALA A 141 3.50 4.63 51.39
N LYS A 142 4.71 4.22 51.79
CA LYS A 142 5.95 4.45 51.04
C LYS A 142 5.89 3.80 49.66
N ALA A 143 5.52 2.52 49.58
CA ALA A 143 5.39 1.81 48.30
C ALA A 143 4.38 2.49 47.37
N THR A 144 3.23 2.91 47.91
CA THR A 144 2.19 3.64 47.17
C THR A 144 2.70 5.01 46.69
N TYR A 145 3.49 5.71 47.51
CA TYR A 145 4.07 6.99 47.13
C TYR A 145 5.07 6.84 45.99
N THR A 146 6.00 5.88 46.08
CA THR A 146 6.97 5.57 45.01
C THR A 146 6.24 5.23 43.71
N GLN A 147 5.23 4.36 43.77
CA GLN A 147 4.41 4.04 42.58
C GLN A 147 3.78 5.29 41.95
N LYS A 148 3.22 6.20 42.76
CA LYS A 148 2.62 7.43 42.24
C LYS A 148 3.64 8.34 41.57
N VAL A 149 4.83 8.46 42.13
CA VAL A 149 5.92 9.24 41.54
C VAL A 149 6.39 8.61 40.23
N ASP A 150 6.54 7.28 40.20
CA ASP A 150 6.93 6.54 39.00
C ASP A 150 5.88 6.70 37.89
N PHE A 151 4.59 6.60 38.21
CA PHE A 151 3.52 6.85 37.23
C PHE A 151 3.51 8.28 36.71
N ALA A 152 3.78 9.27 37.57
CA ALA A 152 3.88 10.65 37.13
C ALA A 152 5.07 10.85 36.19
N LYS A 153 6.21 10.23 36.49
CA LYS A 153 7.41 10.27 35.65
C LYS A 153 7.19 9.57 34.31
N LEU A 154 6.68 8.34 34.31
CA LEU A 154 6.37 7.59 33.10
C LEU A 154 5.38 8.34 32.20
N ARG A 155 4.38 8.99 32.79
CA ARG A 155 3.44 9.83 32.02
C ARG A 155 4.14 11.02 31.36
N SER A 156 5.05 11.68 32.07
CA SER A 156 5.81 12.80 31.51
C SER A 156 6.73 12.36 30.39
N GLU A 157 7.45 11.24 30.57
CA GLU A 157 8.32 10.65 29.56
C GLU A 157 7.52 10.21 28.33
N LEU A 158 6.38 9.54 28.51
CA LEU A 158 5.49 9.13 27.43
C LEU A 158 4.99 10.34 26.64
N LEU A 159 4.51 11.38 27.32
CA LEU A 159 3.99 12.58 26.65
C LEU A 159 5.10 13.33 25.88
N SER A 160 6.31 13.36 26.43
CA SER A 160 7.48 13.92 25.74
C SER A 160 7.89 13.10 24.52
N ALA A 161 7.90 11.77 24.63
CA ALA A 161 8.24 10.86 23.54
C ALA A 161 7.20 10.95 22.42
N ASP A 162 5.91 10.91 22.77
CA ASP A 162 4.77 11.02 21.86
C ASP A 162 4.81 12.35 21.09
N SER A 163 5.04 13.47 21.77
CA SER A 163 5.19 14.77 21.11
C SER A 163 6.39 14.83 20.16
N THR A 164 7.49 14.16 20.51
CA THR A 164 8.70 14.11 19.65
C THR A 164 8.45 13.26 18.41
N GLU A 165 7.82 12.10 18.58
CA GLU A 165 7.44 11.21 17.48
C GLU A 165 6.41 11.86 16.57
N GLU A 166 5.41 12.55 17.11
CA GLU A 166 4.44 13.31 16.33
C GLU A 166 5.11 14.40 15.49
N SER A 167 6.08 15.13 16.06
CA SER A 167 6.84 16.13 15.30
C SER A 167 7.69 15.48 14.20
N ALA A 168 8.34 14.35 14.49
CA ALA A 168 9.17 13.64 13.52
C ALA A 168 8.35 13.08 12.36
N THR A 169 7.19 12.49 12.65
CA THR A 169 6.26 11.94 11.66
C THR A 169 5.65 13.04 10.80
N LYS A 170 5.24 14.18 11.38
CA LYS A 170 4.79 15.36 10.62
C LYS A 170 5.87 15.88 9.68
N ALA A 171 7.10 16.04 10.18
CA ALA A 171 8.22 16.49 9.36
C ALA A 171 8.52 15.51 8.19
N ALA A 172 8.47 14.20 8.45
CA ALA A 172 8.63 13.20 7.40
C ALA A 172 7.49 13.25 6.37
N HIS A 173 6.25 13.43 6.82
CA HIS A 173 5.09 13.55 5.95
C HIS A 173 5.16 14.78 5.05
N GLU A 174 5.54 15.95 5.58
CA GLU A 174 5.75 17.17 4.80
C GLU A 174 6.87 17.00 3.76
N ARG A 175 7.99 16.38 4.15
CA ARG A 175 9.10 16.07 3.23
C ARG A 175 8.65 15.17 2.08
N LEU A 176 7.98 14.05 2.39
CA LEU A 176 7.46 13.12 1.38
C LEU A 176 6.43 13.78 0.46
N THR A 177 5.57 14.64 1.01
CA THR A 177 4.58 15.39 0.21
C THR A 177 5.27 16.35 -0.77
N ASN A 178 6.33 17.04 -0.32
CA ASN A 178 7.12 17.91 -1.17
C ASN A 178 7.87 17.15 -2.27
N ASP A 179 8.43 15.99 -1.94
CA ASP A 179 9.15 15.16 -2.91
C ASP A 179 8.18 14.53 -3.93
N LEU A 180 6.98 14.13 -3.49
CA LEU A 180 5.91 13.70 -4.38
C LEU A 180 5.51 14.81 -5.37
N ALA A 181 5.36 16.05 -4.89
CA ALA A 181 5.03 17.19 -5.74
C ALA A 181 6.15 17.47 -6.76
N LYS A 182 7.42 17.43 -6.35
CA LYS A 182 8.58 17.58 -7.24
C LYS A 182 8.61 16.47 -8.29
N PHE A 183 8.41 15.22 -7.89
CA PHE A 183 8.43 14.08 -8.81
C PHE A 183 7.28 14.14 -9.82
N ASN A 184 6.08 14.50 -9.37
CA ASN A 184 4.93 14.69 -10.27
C ASN A 184 5.20 15.78 -11.31
N ASN A 185 5.80 16.91 -10.92
CA ASN A 185 6.18 17.96 -11.86
C ASN A 185 7.25 17.46 -12.86
N LYS A 186 8.29 16.77 -12.38
CA LYS A 186 9.31 16.17 -13.27
C LYS A 186 8.71 15.19 -14.27
N LEU A 187 7.83 14.30 -13.82
CA LEU A 187 7.16 13.35 -14.70
C LEU A 187 6.29 14.06 -15.75
N ARG A 188 5.56 15.11 -15.35
CA ARG A 188 4.78 15.91 -16.31
C ARG A 188 5.67 16.58 -17.34
N ASP A 189 6.80 17.13 -16.93
CA ASP A 189 7.76 17.76 -17.84
C ASP A 189 8.39 16.74 -18.80
N GLU A 190 8.77 15.56 -18.30
CA GLU A 190 9.29 14.47 -19.13
C GLU A 190 8.25 13.92 -20.11
N ILE A 191 6.99 13.75 -19.68
CA ILE A 191 5.88 13.36 -20.56
C ILE A 191 5.65 14.42 -21.63
N SER A 192 5.63 15.70 -21.26
CA SER A 192 5.45 16.79 -22.22
C SER A 192 6.61 16.85 -23.23
N ARG A 193 7.85 16.69 -22.75
CA ARG A 193 9.06 16.67 -23.60
C ARG A 193 9.06 15.48 -24.55
N THR A 194 8.78 14.27 -24.06
CA THR A 194 8.71 13.06 -24.88
C THR A 194 7.57 13.15 -25.89
N GLN A 195 6.41 13.66 -25.50
CA GLN A 195 5.30 13.91 -26.42
C GLN A 195 5.66 14.92 -27.53
N ALA A 196 6.36 16.01 -27.19
CA ALA A 196 6.84 16.98 -28.17
C ALA A 196 7.88 16.36 -29.12
N SER A 197 8.79 15.54 -28.59
CA SER A 197 9.80 14.81 -29.36
C SER A 197 9.14 13.84 -30.36
N VAL A 198 8.17 13.05 -29.92
CA VAL A 198 7.44 12.11 -30.80
C VAL A 198 6.63 12.86 -31.86
N ARG A 199 6.00 13.99 -31.51
CA ARG A 199 5.29 14.82 -32.50
C ARG A 199 6.23 15.38 -33.56
N LEU A 200 7.41 15.85 -33.16
CA LEU A 200 8.43 16.32 -34.09
C LEU A 200 8.90 15.19 -35.00
N ASP A 201 9.23 14.04 -34.43
CA ASP A 201 9.67 12.84 -35.16
C ASP A 201 8.65 12.43 -36.23
N LEU A 202 7.37 12.32 -35.85
CA LEU A 202 6.29 12.03 -36.80
C LEU A 202 6.14 13.10 -37.89
N ASN A 203 6.34 14.38 -37.55
CA ASN A 203 6.25 15.46 -38.54
C ASN A 203 7.43 15.43 -39.51
N LEU A 204 8.64 15.15 -39.03
CA LEU A 204 9.82 14.98 -39.87
C LEU A 204 9.66 13.75 -40.78
N GLU A 205 9.18 12.64 -40.24
CA GLU A 205 8.95 11.42 -41.01
C GLU A 205 7.85 11.60 -42.07
N LYS A 206 6.76 12.31 -41.74
CA LYS A 206 5.76 12.72 -42.74
C LYS A 206 6.35 13.61 -43.82
N GLY A 207 7.24 14.53 -43.44
CA GLY A 207 7.98 15.37 -44.39
C GLY A 207 8.84 14.52 -45.33
N ARG A 208 9.58 13.57 -44.77
CA ARG A 208 10.45 12.63 -45.51
C ARG A 208 9.64 11.75 -46.47
N ILE A 209 8.54 11.16 -46.01
CA ILE A 209 7.63 10.36 -46.86
C ILE A 209 7.08 11.20 -48.02
N ARG A 210 6.71 12.47 -47.76
CA ARG A 210 6.21 13.37 -48.81
C ARG A 210 7.31 13.71 -49.82
N GLU A 211 8.52 13.98 -49.37
CA GLU A 211 9.65 14.26 -50.25
C GLU A 211 10.00 13.04 -51.10
N GLU A 212 10.06 11.86 -50.51
CA GLU A 212 10.29 10.60 -51.22
C GLU A 212 9.17 10.32 -52.23
N SER A 213 7.91 10.50 -51.84
CA SER A 213 6.76 10.34 -52.73
C SER A 213 6.81 11.31 -53.91
N ASN A 214 7.17 12.58 -53.69
CA ASN A 214 7.34 13.55 -54.76
C ASN A 214 8.51 13.18 -55.68
N ALA A 215 9.64 12.72 -55.13
CA ALA A 215 10.79 12.28 -55.91
C ALA A 215 10.46 11.07 -56.79
N GLN A 216 9.72 10.09 -56.25
CA GLN A 216 9.20 8.97 -57.03
C GLN A 216 8.23 9.45 -58.11
N GLY A 217 7.33 10.39 -57.79
CA GLY A 217 6.41 10.99 -58.77
C GLY A 217 7.12 11.70 -59.93
N LEU A 218 8.24 12.39 -59.67
CA LEU A 218 9.06 13.00 -60.71
C LEU A 218 9.73 11.94 -61.59
N LYS A 219 10.32 10.90 -60.98
CA LYS A 219 10.93 9.78 -61.73
C LYS A 219 9.90 9.11 -62.66
N ILE A 220 8.66 8.92 -62.18
CA ILE A 220 7.57 8.36 -62.98
C ILE A 220 7.28 9.27 -64.19
N LYS A 221 7.15 10.58 -64.00
CA LYS A 221 6.93 11.53 -65.10
C LYS A 221 8.09 11.57 -66.10
N GLU A 222 9.33 11.50 -65.62
CA GLU A 222 10.50 11.40 -66.50
C GLU A 222 10.46 10.12 -67.33
N THR A 223 10.06 8.99 -66.74
CA THR A 223 9.90 7.74 -67.50
C THR A 223 8.72 7.79 -68.46
N GLU A 224 7.61 8.41 -68.08
CA GLU A 224 6.43 8.59 -68.93
C GLU A 224 6.77 9.42 -70.17
N THR A 225 7.45 10.56 -70.00
CA THR A 225 7.91 11.39 -71.12
C THR A 225 8.93 10.68 -72.02
N LYS A 226 9.83 9.85 -71.47
CA LYS A 226 10.73 9.01 -72.27
C LYS A 226 9.96 7.98 -73.09
N ILE A 227 8.96 7.33 -72.50
CA ILE A 227 8.10 6.38 -73.21
C ILE A 227 7.36 7.09 -74.35
N GLU A 228 6.79 8.27 -74.11
CA GLU A 228 6.12 9.06 -75.16
C GLU A 228 7.07 9.43 -76.31
N GLN A 229 8.32 9.81 -75.99
CA GLN A 229 9.35 10.08 -76.99
C GLN A 229 9.72 8.83 -77.80
N GLU A 230 9.91 7.68 -77.14
CA GLU A 230 10.17 6.41 -77.81
C GLU A 230 9.00 5.99 -78.70
N VAL A 231 7.75 6.18 -78.25
CA VAL A 231 6.54 5.91 -79.04
C VAL A 231 6.45 6.83 -80.26
N ALA A 232 6.74 8.12 -80.11
CA ALA A 232 6.78 9.06 -81.23
C ALA A 232 7.88 8.66 -82.24
N GLY A 233 9.06 8.29 -81.78
CA GLY A 233 10.15 7.80 -82.62
C GLY A 233 9.82 6.48 -83.33
N LEU A 234 9.14 5.55 -82.66
CA LEU A 234 8.65 4.32 -83.29
C LEU A 234 7.58 4.61 -84.34
N ARG A 235 6.70 5.58 -84.10
CA ARG A 235 5.70 6.02 -85.07
C ARG A 235 6.34 6.64 -86.31
N GLU A 236 7.34 7.50 -86.14
CA GLU A 236 8.09 8.08 -87.26
C GLU A 236 8.78 6.99 -88.09
N LYS A 237 9.47 6.05 -87.43
CA LYS A 237 10.07 4.89 -88.12
C LYS A 237 9.03 4.08 -88.88
N LEU A 238 7.84 3.87 -88.30
CA LEU A 238 6.74 3.17 -88.96
C LEU A 238 6.24 3.92 -90.20
N GLU A 239 6.07 5.24 -90.10
CA GLU A 239 5.70 6.09 -91.24
C GLU A 239 6.77 6.07 -92.34
N GLY A 240 8.06 6.06 -91.97
CA GLY A 240 9.18 5.87 -92.89
C GLY A 240 9.14 4.51 -93.60
N VAL A 241 8.92 3.41 -92.86
CA VAL A 241 8.77 2.07 -93.44
C VAL A 241 7.56 2.00 -94.38
N LYS A 242 6.43 2.62 -94.03
CA LYS A 242 5.27 2.72 -94.93
C LYS A 242 5.64 3.45 -96.22
N PHE A 243 6.33 4.58 -96.15
CA PHE A 243 6.74 5.34 -97.34
C PHE A 243 7.73 4.56 -98.22
N GLN A 244 8.70 3.89 -97.61
CA GLN A 244 9.63 3.00 -98.32
C GLN A 244 8.88 1.87 -99.03
N THR A 245 7.90 1.26 -98.37
CA THR A 245 7.09 0.17 -98.95
C THR A 245 6.25 0.68 -100.14
N LEU A 246 5.67 1.89 -100.03
CA LEU A 246 4.99 2.55 -101.14
C LEU A 246 5.92 2.84 -102.32
N GLN A 247 7.15 3.28 -102.06
CA GLN A 247 8.14 3.54 -103.10
C GLN A 247 8.55 2.23 -103.83
N TRP A 248 8.78 1.14 -103.10
CA TRP A 248 9.02 -0.18 -103.70
C TRP A 248 7.83 -0.65 -104.53
N LEU A 249 6.61 -0.47 -104.03
CA LEU A 249 5.38 -0.81 -104.76
C LEU A 249 5.28 -0.04 -106.09
N MET A 250 5.55 1.27 -106.08
CA MET A 250 5.59 2.08 -107.32
C MET A 250 6.67 1.58 -108.28
N GLY A 251 7.85 1.19 -107.77
CA GLY A 251 8.92 0.60 -108.57
C GLY A 251 8.52 -0.73 -109.22
N VAL A 252 7.89 -1.63 -108.48
CA VAL A 252 7.43 -2.93 -108.99
C VAL A 252 6.31 -2.76 -110.02
N VAL A 253 5.32 -1.89 -109.76
CA VAL A 253 4.24 -1.61 -110.70
C VAL A 253 4.80 -1.01 -112.00
N THR A 254 5.71 -0.03 -111.91
CA THR A 254 6.35 0.57 -113.09
C THR A 254 7.20 -0.44 -113.85
N GLY A 255 7.94 -1.30 -113.14
CA GLY A 255 8.72 -2.39 -113.75
C GLY A 255 7.84 -3.41 -114.47
N PHE A 256 6.72 -3.80 -113.86
CA PHE A 256 5.75 -4.72 -114.49
C PHE A 256 5.10 -4.08 -115.72
N SER A 257 4.66 -2.82 -115.64
CA SER A 257 4.15 -2.08 -116.80
C SER A 257 5.19 -2.00 -117.93
N ALA A 258 6.47 -1.76 -117.62
CA ALA A 258 7.54 -1.75 -118.60
C ALA A 258 7.76 -3.12 -119.25
N LEU A 259 7.69 -4.21 -118.49
CA LEU A 259 7.79 -5.57 -119.03
C LEU A 259 6.60 -5.91 -119.94
N VAL A 260 5.37 -5.57 -119.55
CA VAL A 260 4.18 -5.78 -120.38
C VAL A 260 4.30 -5.02 -121.70
N LEU A 261 4.74 -3.75 -121.67
CA LEU A 261 5.00 -2.97 -122.88
C LEU A 261 6.15 -3.56 -123.70
N GLY A 262 7.21 -4.06 -123.04
CA GLY A 262 8.32 -4.74 -123.69
C GLY A 262 7.90 -6.01 -124.43
N VAL A 263 7.07 -6.85 -123.80
CA VAL A 263 6.52 -8.07 -124.41
C VAL A 263 5.54 -7.73 -125.53
N TRP A 264 4.66 -6.74 -125.33
CA TRP A 264 3.75 -6.27 -126.38
C TRP A 264 4.50 -5.81 -127.63
N ARG A 265 5.63 -5.11 -127.43
CA ARG A 265 6.52 -4.69 -128.53
C ARG A 265 7.26 -5.85 -129.21
N LEU A 266 7.48 -6.98 -128.53
CA LEU A 266 8.16 -8.15 -129.09
C LEU A 266 7.18 -9.11 -129.81
N LEU A 267 5.88 -9.02 -129.48
CA LEU A 267 4.81 -9.83 -130.06
C LEU A 267 4.13 -9.19 -131.28
N MET A 268 4.24 -7.86 -131.44
CA MET A 268 3.85 -7.10 -132.64
C MET A 268 5.04 -6.97 -133.60
#